data_AF-A0A2S8J1M8-F1
#
_entry.id   AF-A0A2S8J1M8-F1
#
_cell.length_a   1.000
_cell.length_b   1.000
_cell.length_c   1.000
_cell.angle_alpha   90.00
_cell.angle_beta   90.00
_cell.angle_gamma   90.00
#
_symmetry.space_group_name_H-M   'P 1'
#
loop_
_entity.id
_entity.type
_entity.pdbx_description
1 polymer ?
#
loop_
_entity_poly.entity_id
_entity_poly.type
_entity_poly.pdbx_seq_one_letter_code
_entity_poly.pdbx_strand_id
1 'polypeptide(L)'
;MARIRRRRAAQGDRHAAVPLRWDRQTLGCVDLHAVTPRPWCPGDLTAAAVLARVVAGHLATDATLRKRQQLTEQLENALASRVVIEQAKGIIAAEGAITVDEAFDRLRRHARRHRPSVHEVAGAVVDGHLHMTPAPPGQAPR
;
A
#
# COMPACT_ATOMS: atom_id res chain seq x y z
N MET A 1 24.08 -0.93 -20.14
CA MET A 1 25.02 -1.50 -19.14
C MET A 1 25.86 -0.38 -18.51
N ALA A 2 25.33 0.33 -17.50
CA ALA A 2 26.09 1.37 -16.80
C ALA A 2 26.91 0.74 -15.66
N ARG A 3 28.24 0.72 -15.82
CA ARG A 3 29.20 0.16 -14.86
C ARG A 3 29.11 0.90 -13.52
N ILE A 4 28.72 0.19 -12.46
CA ILE A 4 28.75 0.65 -11.08
C ILE A 4 30.23 0.82 -10.66
N ARG A 5 30.78 2.02 -10.85
CA ARG A 5 32.08 2.39 -10.28
C ARG A 5 31.92 2.54 -8.76
N ARG A 6 32.75 1.85 -7.97
CA ARG A 6 32.97 2.18 -6.56
C ARG A 6 33.43 3.64 -6.47
N ARG A 7 32.52 4.60 -6.30
CA ARG A 7 32.87 6.00 -6.02
C ARG A 7 33.35 6.08 -4.56
N ARG A 8 34.67 6.21 -4.38
CA ARG A 8 35.24 7.03 -3.29
C ARG A 8 34.65 8.44 -3.41
N ALA A 9 34.63 9.20 -2.32
CA ALA A 9 34.24 10.61 -2.32
C ALA A 9 34.81 11.31 -3.57
N ALA A 10 33.93 11.85 -4.41
CA ALA A 10 34.33 12.68 -5.54
C ALA A 10 34.48 14.09 -4.97
N GLN A 11 35.69 14.62 -4.99
CA GLN A 11 36.03 15.87 -4.31
C GLN A 11 36.61 16.86 -5.29
N GLY A 12 36.07 18.07 -5.27
CA GLY A 12 36.67 19.27 -5.84
C GLY A 12 36.58 20.42 -4.83
N ASP A 13 37.28 21.52 -5.08
CA ASP A 13 37.45 22.60 -4.10
C ASP A 13 36.15 23.31 -3.67
N ARG A 14 35.02 23.07 -4.35
CA ARG A 14 33.70 23.64 -4.00
C ARG A 14 32.66 22.61 -3.59
N HIS A 15 32.90 21.31 -3.83
CA HIS A 15 31.92 20.27 -3.61
C HIS A 15 32.53 18.93 -3.21
N ALA A 16 31.93 18.27 -2.24
CA ALA A 16 32.26 16.90 -1.87
C ALA A 16 30.99 16.07 -1.71
N ALA A 17 30.99 14.85 -2.25
CA ALA A 17 29.87 13.93 -2.11
C ALA A 17 30.20 12.78 -1.14
N VAL A 18 29.30 12.53 -0.19
CA VAL A 18 29.37 11.40 0.73
C VAL A 18 28.18 10.47 0.47
N PRO A 19 28.40 9.17 0.18
CA PRO A 19 27.31 8.28 -0.17
C PRO A 19 26.41 7.98 1.04
N LEU A 20 25.10 8.04 0.84
CA LEU A 20 24.10 7.52 1.78
C LEU A 20 24.04 6.00 1.59
N ARG A 21 24.58 5.24 2.53
CA ARG A 21 24.61 3.78 2.46
C ARG A 21 23.94 3.16 3.67
N TRP A 22 23.09 2.18 3.40
CA TRP A 22 22.52 1.31 4.40
C TRP A 22 22.74 -0.13 3.97
N ASP A 23 23.32 -0.92 4.87
CA ASP A 23 23.83 -2.26 4.56
C ASP A 23 24.73 -2.26 3.30
N ARG A 24 24.45 -3.10 2.29
CA ARG A 24 25.22 -3.19 1.04
C ARG A 24 24.67 -2.31 -0.08
N GLN A 25 23.64 -1.49 0.19
CA GLN A 25 22.97 -0.66 -0.80
C GLN A 25 23.32 0.83 -0.65
N THR A 26 23.47 1.52 -1.77
CA THR A 26 23.58 2.99 -1.81
C THR A 26 22.19 3.56 -2.07
N LEU A 27 21.66 4.25 -1.08
CA LEU A 27 20.35 4.91 -1.13
C LEU A 27 20.42 6.26 -1.85
N GLY A 28 21.60 6.90 -1.88
CA GLY A 28 21.83 8.19 -2.51
C GLY A 28 23.19 8.80 -2.13
N CYS A 29 23.27 10.12 -2.12
CA CYS A 29 24.42 10.88 -1.61
C CYS A 29 23.97 12.12 -0.83
N VAL A 30 24.83 12.53 0.10
CA VAL A 30 24.86 13.86 0.69
C VAL A 30 25.90 14.66 -0.06
N ASP A 31 25.47 15.77 -0.63
CA ASP A 31 26.31 16.70 -1.38
C ASP A 31 26.64 17.89 -0.48
N LEU A 32 27.93 18.09 -0.23
CA LEU A 32 28.47 19.19 0.57
C LEU A 32 28.90 20.30 -0.37
N HIS A 33 28.37 21.51 -0.16
CA HIS A 33 28.71 22.68 -0.95
C HIS A 33 29.42 23.73 -0.09
N ALA A 34 30.48 24.31 -0.63
CA ALA A 34 31.17 25.45 -0.02
C ALA A 34 30.87 26.72 -0.81
N VAL A 35 30.55 27.81 -0.10
CA VAL A 35 30.26 29.14 -0.71
C VAL A 35 31.49 29.69 -1.42
N THR A 36 32.67 29.54 -0.81
CA THR A 36 33.98 29.84 -1.40
C THR A 36 34.81 28.56 -1.55
N PRO A 37 35.66 28.44 -2.59
CA PRO A 37 36.58 27.31 -2.73
C PRO A 37 37.39 27.10 -1.46
N ARG A 38 37.37 25.89 -0.92
CA ARG A 38 38.18 25.48 0.23
C ARG A 38 38.51 24.00 0.15
N PRO A 39 39.64 23.56 0.71
CA PRO A 39 39.86 22.13 0.93
C PRO A 39 38.84 21.61 1.95
N TRP A 40 38.39 20.36 1.77
CA TRP A 40 37.62 19.63 2.79
C TRP A 40 38.60 18.91 3.71
N CYS A 41 38.57 19.24 4.99
CA CYS A 41 39.42 18.56 5.95
C CYS A 41 38.85 17.15 6.26
N PRO A 42 39.68 16.21 6.76
CA PRO A 42 39.20 14.90 7.17
C PRO A 42 38.06 14.95 8.20
N GLY A 43 38.02 15.98 9.06
CA GLY A 43 36.94 16.21 10.01
C GLY A 43 35.60 16.50 9.35
N ASP A 44 35.57 17.35 8.31
CA ASP A 44 34.36 17.66 7.54
C ASP A 44 33.76 16.40 6.91
N LEU A 45 34.62 15.59 6.27
CA LEU A 45 34.19 14.38 5.60
C LEU A 45 33.74 13.31 6.59
N THR A 46 34.41 13.22 7.76
CA THR A 46 34.00 12.34 8.86
C THR A 46 32.63 12.74 9.41
N ALA A 47 32.42 14.03 9.69
CA ALA A 47 31.15 14.54 10.17
C ALA A 47 30.02 14.28 9.16
N ALA A 48 30.27 14.57 7.88
CA ALA A 48 29.33 14.28 6.81
C ALA A 48 29.05 12.78 6.64
N ALA A 49 30.04 11.91 6.84
CA ALA A 49 29.85 10.46 6.81
C ALA A 49 29.03 9.94 8.00
N VAL A 50 29.20 10.51 9.18
CA VAL A 50 28.37 10.19 10.36
C VAL A 50 26.93 10.60 10.10
N LEU A 51 26.70 11.84 9.64
CA LEU A 51 25.37 12.33 9.28
C LEU A 51 24.74 11.47 8.18
N ALA A 52 25.49 11.16 7.11
CA ALA A 52 25.03 10.33 6.01
C ALA A 52 24.59 8.93 6.50
N ARG A 53 25.28 8.34 7.47
CA ARG A 53 24.91 7.04 8.04
C ARG A 53 23.63 7.11 8.88
N VAL A 54 23.47 8.16 9.69
CA VAL A 54 22.24 8.39 10.48
C VAL A 54 21.05 8.58 9.54
N VAL A 55 21.18 9.46 8.54
CA VAL A 55 20.14 9.72 7.54
C VAL A 55 19.81 8.45 6.75
N ALA A 56 20.81 7.67 6.33
CA ALA A 56 20.57 6.41 5.62
C ALA A 56 19.76 5.41 6.47
N GLY A 57 20.04 5.31 7.77
CA GLY A 57 19.28 4.48 8.70
C GLY A 57 17.83 4.92 8.85
N HIS A 58 17.60 6.23 9.00
CA HIS A 58 16.24 6.77 9.05
C HIS A 58 15.47 6.52 7.76
N LEU A 59 16.05 6.81 6.59
CA LEU A 59 15.41 6.59 5.29
C LEU A 59 15.04 5.10 5.07
N ALA A 60 15.94 4.18 5.44
CA ALA A 60 15.67 2.75 5.32
C ALA A 60 14.56 2.27 6.27
N THR A 61 14.56 2.80 7.51
CA THR A 61 13.54 2.46 8.52
C THR A 61 12.18 3.00 8.09
N ASP A 62 12.11 4.25 7.66
CA ASP A 62 10.88 4.90 7.21
C ASP A 62 10.29 4.20 5.98
N ALA A 63 11.13 3.80 5.03
CA ALA A 63 10.68 3.03 3.86
C ALA A 63 10.06 1.68 4.27
N THR A 64 10.67 1.02 5.26
CA THR A 64 10.16 -0.25 5.79
C THR A 64 8.85 -0.06 6.55
N LEU A 65 8.75 0.99 7.39
CA LEU A 65 7.54 1.31 8.13
C LEU A 65 6.38 1.65 7.20
N ARG A 66 6.59 2.52 6.19
CA ARG A 66 5.56 2.86 5.20
C ARG A 66 5.04 1.62 4.47
N LYS A 67 5.94 0.71 4.06
CA LYS A 67 5.54 -0.54 3.39
C LYS A 67 4.71 -1.43 4.31
N ARG A 68 5.07 -1.51 5.60
CA ARG A 68 4.30 -2.28 6.60
C ARG A 68 2.93 -1.66 6.85
N GLN A 69 2.86 -0.35 7.03
CA GLN A 69 1.59 0.39 7.20
C GLN A 69 0.66 0.17 6.02
N GLN A 70 1.17 0.32 4.80
CA GLN A 70 0.38 0.07 3.58
C GLN A 70 -0.14 -1.38 3.50
N LEU A 71 0.69 -2.37 3.87
CA LEU A 71 0.26 -3.77 3.91
C LEU A 71 -0.82 -4.00 4.98
N THR A 72 -0.63 -3.43 6.18
CA THR A 72 -1.61 -3.50 7.25
C THR A 72 -2.94 -2.91 6.81
N GLU A 73 -2.95 -1.71 6.24
CA GLU A 73 -4.17 -1.08 5.70
C GLU A 73 -4.84 -1.93 4.63
N GLN A 74 -4.07 -2.53 3.71
CA GLN A 74 -4.62 -3.43 2.69
C GLN A 74 -5.26 -4.67 3.30
N LEU A 75 -4.65 -5.27 4.33
CA LEU A 75 -5.17 -6.44 5.02
C LEU A 75 -6.41 -6.10 5.86
N GLU A 76 -6.39 -4.99 6.59
CA GLU A 76 -7.54 -4.51 7.35
C GLU A 76 -8.74 -4.26 6.44
N ASN A 77 -8.52 -3.58 5.30
CA ASN A 77 -9.56 -3.36 4.30
C ASN A 77 -10.09 -4.68 3.72
N ALA A 78 -9.21 -5.65 3.44
CA ALA A 78 -9.61 -6.96 2.93
C ALA A 78 -10.43 -7.75 3.97
N LEU A 79 -10.04 -7.70 5.24
CA LEU A 79 -10.76 -8.36 6.34
C LEU A 79 -12.12 -7.72 6.59
N ALA A 80 -12.20 -6.39 6.64
CA ALA A 80 -13.45 -5.66 6.78
C ALA A 80 -14.41 -5.97 5.62
N SER A 81 -13.89 -5.98 4.39
CA SER A 81 -14.68 -6.33 3.21
C SER A 81 -15.22 -7.76 3.26
N ARG A 82 -14.40 -8.72 3.74
CA ARG A 82 -14.81 -10.12 3.88
C ARG A 82 -15.95 -10.29 4.86
N VAL A 83 -15.93 -9.61 6.01
CA VAL A 83 -17.01 -9.70 7.00
C VAL A 83 -18.36 -9.31 6.39
N VAL A 84 -18.42 -8.15 5.72
CA VAL A 84 -19.66 -7.65 5.10
C VAL A 84 -20.18 -8.59 4.01
N ILE A 85 -19.28 -9.14 3.17
CA ILE A 85 -19.65 -10.08 2.12
C ILE A 85 -20.19 -11.40 2.71
N GLU A 86 -19.54 -11.94 3.74
CA GLU A 86 -20.01 -13.17 4.39
C GLU A 86 -21.35 -12.98 5.10
N GLN A 87 -21.58 -11.82 5.73
CA GLN A 87 -22.88 -11.48 6.31
C GLN A 87 -23.97 -11.40 5.24
N ALA A 88 -23.72 -10.69 4.15
CA ALA A 88 -24.67 -10.59 3.03
C ALA A 88 -24.98 -11.95 2.42
N LYS A 89 -23.98 -12.81 2.23
CA LYS A 89 -24.18 -14.20 1.76
C LYS A 89 -25.10 -14.97 2.71
N GLY A 90 -24.90 -14.84 4.02
CA GLY A 90 -25.74 -15.47 5.04
C GLY A 90 -27.20 -14.99 4.98
N ILE A 91 -27.43 -13.68 4.89
CA ILE A 91 -28.77 -13.07 4.78
C ILE A 91 -29.48 -13.61 3.54
N ILE A 92 -28.85 -13.52 2.36
CA ILE A 92 -29.44 -13.93 1.08
C ILE A 92 -29.71 -15.45 1.06
N ALA A 93 -28.78 -16.26 1.59
CA ALA A 93 -28.93 -17.70 1.67
C ALA A 93 -30.12 -18.08 2.57
N ALA A 94 -30.26 -17.43 3.72
CA ALA A 94 -31.34 -17.67 4.66
C ALA A 94 -32.71 -17.25 4.09
N GLU A 95 -32.81 -16.04 3.54
CA GLU A 95 -34.07 -15.54 2.97
C GLU A 95 -34.50 -16.32 1.72
N GLY A 96 -33.54 -16.71 0.87
CA GLY A 96 -33.80 -17.40 -0.38
C GLY A 96 -33.88 -18.92 -0.28
N ALA A 97 -33.60 -19.51 0.89
CA ALA A 97 -33.43 -20.94 1.06
C ALA A 97 -32.47 -21.56 0.01
N ILE A 98 -31.35 -20.88 -0.25
CA ILE A 98 -30.32 -21.29 -1.21
C ILE A 98 -28.97 -21.52 -0.54
N THR A 99 -28.01 -22.08 -1.28
CA THR A 99 -26.65 -22.22 -0.78
C THR A 99 -25.93 -20.88 -0.68
N VAL A 100 -24.94 -20.82 0.21
CA VAL A 100 -24.03 -19.68 0.39
C VAL A 100 -23.26 -19.35 -0.89
N ASP A 101 -22.94 -20.36 -1.71
CA ASP A 101 -22.30 -20.18 -3.01
C ASP A 101 -23.23 -19.52 -4.01
N GLU A 102 -24.50 -19.95 -4.07
CA GLU A 102 -25.48 -19.33 -4.96
C GLU A 102 -25.81 -17.90 -4.54
N ALA A 103 -25.85 -17.61 -3.24
CA ALA A 103 -25.96 -16.25 -2.72
C ALA A 103 -24.80 -15.36 -3.19
N PHE A 104 -23.56 -15.88 -3.18
CA PHE A 104 -22.41 -15.13 -3.65
C PHE A 104 -22.43 -14.88 -5.16
N ASP A 105 -22.89 -15.86 -5.94
CA ASP A 105 -23.09 -15.68 -7.37
C ASP A 105 -24.17 -14.65 -7.69
N ARG A 106 -25.20 -14.51 -6.84
CA ARG A 106 -26.19 -13.43 -6.95
C ARG A 106 -25.57 -12.06 -6.67
N LEU A 107 -24.81 -11.91 -5.59
CA LEU A 107 -24.06 -10.68 -5.31
C LEU A 107 -23.18 -10.27 -6.49
N ARG A 108 -22.40 -11.21 -7.03
CA ARG A 108 -21.52 -10.97 -8.20
C ARG A 108 -22.30 -10.62 -9.46
N ARG A 109 -23.41 -11.29 -9.74
CA ARG A 109 -24.26 -10.97 -10.90
C ARG A 109 -24.87 -9.57 -10.77
N HIS A 110 -25.35 -9.21 -9.59
CA HIS A 110 -25.90 -7.88 -9.33
C HIS A 110 -24.83 -6.80 -9.50
N ALA A 111 -23.66 -6.97 -8.88
CA ALA A 111 -22.52 -6.06 -9.01
C ALA A 111 -22.10 -5.85 -10.48
N ARG A 112 -21.93 -6.93 -11.24
CA ARG A 112 -21.57 -6.85 -12.66
C ARG A 112 -22.63 -6.12 -13.51
N ARG A 113 -23.92 -6.35 -13.23
CA ARG A 113 -25.01 -5.77 -14.02
C ARG A 113 -25.20 -4.28 -13.76
N HIS A 114 -25.05 -3.84 -12.51
CA HIS A 114 -25.34 -2.45 -12.11
C HIS A 114 -24.06 -1.60 -11.97
N ARG A 115 -22.88 -2.22 -12.08
CA ARG A 115 -21.55 -1.63 -11.92
C ARG A 115 -21.11 -1.14 -10.51
N PRO A 116 -21.78 -1.43 -9.38
CA PRO A 116 -21.12 -1.29 -8.08
C PRO A 116 -20.16 -2.46 -7.83
N SER A 117 -19.25 -2.29 -6.88
CA SER A 117 -18.43 -3.36 -6.34
C SER A 117 -19.27 -4.39 -5.57
N VAL A 118 -18.78 -5.63 -5.46
CA VAL A 118 -19.45 -6.67 -4.65
C VAL A 118 -19.57 -6.25 -3.19
N HIS A 119 -18.63 -5.45 -2.68
CA HIS A 119 -18.66 -4.94 -1.31
C HIS A 119 -19.79 -3.94 -1.09
N GLU A 120 -19.99 -2.98 -2.00
CA GLU A 120 -21.11 -2.02 -1.91
C GLU A 120 -22.46 -2.74 -1.99
N VAL A 121 -22.57 -3.74 -2.87
CA VAL A 121 -23.78 -4.55 -2.97
C VAL A 121 -24.04 -5.34 -1.69
N ALA A 122 -23.00 -5.94 -1.11
CA ALA A 122 -23.10 -6.65 0.15
C ALA A 122 -23.48 -5.69 1.30
N GLY A 123 -22.93 -4.48 1.34
CA GLY A 123 -23.31 -3.43 2.28
C GLY A 123 -24.80 -3.08 2.16
N ALA A 124 -25.28 -2.83 0.94
CA ALA A 124 -26.69 -2.54 0.70
C ALA A 124 -27.63 -3.69 1.15
N VAL A 125 -27.19 -4.94 1.07
CA VAL A 125 -27.93 -6.10 1.60
C VAL A 125 -27.92 -6.11 3.13
N VAL A 126 -26.76 -5.93 3.75
CA VAL A 126 -26.62 -5.90 5.22
C VAL A 126 -27.42 -4.75 5.84
N ASP A 127 -27.44 -3.59 5.19
CA ASP A 127 -28.19 -2.40 5.61
C ASP A 127 -29.70 -2.51 5.32
N GLY A 128 -30.14 -3.58 4.64
CA GLY A 128 -31.55 -3.82 4.28
C GLY A 128 -32.06 -2.94 3.13
N HIS A 129 -31.18 -2.25 2.41
CA HIS A 129 -31.53 -1.44 1.24
C HIS A 129 -31.72 -2.27 -0.04
N LEU A 130 -31.24 -3.51 -0.06
CA LEU A 130 -31.29 -4.39 -1.21
C LEU A 130 -31.68 -5.81 -0.82
N HIS A 131 -32.87 -6.24 -1.25
CA HIS A 131 -33.32 -7.63 -1.11
C HIS A 131 -33.02 -8.41 -2.40
N MET A 132 -32.38 -9.58 -2.26
CA MET A 132 -31.98 -10.43 -3.40
C MET A 132 -32.75 -11.75 -3.49
N THR A 133 -33.85 -11.82 -2.76
CA THR A 133 -34.72 -12.98 -2.70
C THR A 133 -35.72 -12.91 -3.85
N PRO A 134 -35.90 -13.96 -4.67
CA PRO A 134 -36.90 -13.97 -5.73
C PRO A 134 -38.29 -13.86 -5.09
N ALA A 135 -39.19 -13.13 -5.75
CA ALA A 135 -40.59 -13.10 -5.36
C ALA A 135 -41.11 -14.54 -5.23
N PRO A 136 -41.89 -14.87 -4.18
CA PRO A 136 -42.41 -16.22 -4.00
C PRO A 136 -43.16 -16.65 -5.27
N PRO A 137 -43.03 -17.92 -5.71
CA PRO A 137 -43.75 -18.41 -6.88
C PRO A 137 -45.26 -18.27 -6.61
N GLY A 138 -45.91 -17.28 -7.23
CA GLY A 138 -47.36 -17.05 -7.09
C GLY A 138 -47.86 -15.61 -7.19
N GLN A 139 -47.01 -14.57 -7.15
CA GLN A 139 -47.45 -13.19 -7.37
C GLN A 139 -47.14 -12.73 -8.79
N ALA A 140 -48.12 -12.91 -9.69
CA ALA A 140 -48.12 -12.27 -11.00
C ALA A 140 -48.41 -10.77 -10.87
N PRO A 141 -47.76 -9.90 -11.66
CA PRO A 141 -48.11 -8.48 -11.70
C PRO A 141 -49.55 -8.31 -12.18
N ARG A 142 -50.34 -7.50 -11.45
CA ARG A 142 -51.67 -7.05 -11.87
C ARG A 142 -51.58 -6.05 -13.01
#